data_AF-A0A210PXE5-F1
#
_entry.id   AF-A0A210PXE5-F1
#
_cell.length_a   1.000
_cell.length_b   1.000
_cell.length_c   1.000
_cell.angle_alpha   90.00
_cell.angle_beta   90.00
_cell.angle_gamma   90.00
#
_symmetry.space_group_name_H-M   'P 1'
#
loop_
_entity.id
_entity.type
_entity.pdbx_description
1 polymer ?
#
loop_
_entity_poly.entity_id
_entity_poly.type
_entity_poly.pdbx_seq_one_letter_code
_entity_poly.pdbx_strand_id
1 'polypeptide(L)'
;MKGFVPICFLLLVGYVTSMTQIPLMCVDEITDCESYGTSACHGVYKEWGFQNCKSFCGFCGNVEKPTSPLPIPPKGTCHDELATCSGYGKQMCQHYGSWARQNCASYCDFCNDVASTQPSAASNGCNYNGITHRDGEIWQEGCQYNCECVDGSTGFYRCTELCLTWNLPDVCHQEDPAPGKCCKKPSCPASVVIQYPAGYTDV
;
A
#
# COMPACT_ATOMS: atom_id res chain seq x y z
N MET A 1 69.62 34.49 21.47
CA MET A 1 69.90 33.02 21.48
C MET A 1 68.53 32.35 21.52
N LYS A 2 67.93 31.94 20.37
CA LYS A 2 67.98 30.59 19.73
C LYS A 2 67.74 29.45 20.75
N GLY A 3 66.81 28.51 20.62
CA GLY A 3 65.89 28.11 19.54
C GLY A 3 64.65 27.40 20.10
N PHE A 4 63.52 27.42 19.38
CA PHE A 4 63.04 26.40 18.44
C PHE A 4 62.71 25.04 19.08
N VAL A 5 61.42 24.84 19.37
CA VAL A 5 60.76 23.55 19.61
C VAL A 5 60.12 23.10 18.28
N PRO A 6 60.27 21.83 17.85
CA PRO A 6 59.91 21.43 16.50
C PRO A 6 58.40 21.22 16.32
N ILE A 7 57.95 21.64 15.15
CA ILE A 7 56.61 21.45 14.57
C ILE A 7 56.61 20.10 13.84
N CYS A 8 55.60 19.28 14.08
CA CYS A 8 55.18 18.18 13.19
C CYS A 8 53.64 18.20 13.20
N PHE A 9 53.01 19.03 12.36
CA PHE A 9 52.37 18.62 11.10
C PHE A 9 51.72 17.22 11.16
N LEU A 10 50.39 17.17 11.12
CA LEU A 10 49.64 16.60 9.97
C LEU A 10 48.10 16.64 10.22
N LEU A 11 47.44 17.37 9.32
CA LEU A 11 46.14 17.09 8.67
C LEU A 11 44.81 17.34 9.41
N LEU A 12 44.20 18.46 9.01
CA LEU A 12 42.80 18.59 8.55
C LEU A 12 42.11 17.26 8.24
N VAL A 13 41.01 16.91 8.94
CA VAL A 13 39.64 16.70 8.43
C VAL A 13 38.75 16.57 9.67
N GLY A 14 37.74 17.40 9.87
CA GLY A 14 36.42 17.09 9.35
C GLY A 14 35.42 17.10 10.49
N TYR A 15 34.45 18.01 10.40
CA TYR A 15 33.21 17.98 11.16
C TYR A 15 32.67 16.54 11.21
N VAL A 16 32.55 15.93 12.40
CA VAL A 16 31.50 14.92 12.60
C VAL A 16 30.24 15.67 12.99
N THR A 17 29.52 16.04 11.94
CA THR A 17 28.12 16.44 11.94
C THR A 17 27.26 15.45 12.73
N SER A 18 26.37 16.00 13.55
CA SER A 18 25.00 15.53 13.79
C SER A 18 24.74 14.02 13.84
N MET A 19 24.41 13.52 15.03
CA MET A 19 23.34 12.53 15.15
C MET A 19 22.37 13.05 16.21
N THR A 20 21.58 14.02 15.77
CA THR A 20 20.30 14.41 16.34
C THR A 20 19.50 13.19 16.81
N GLN A 21 19.02 13.27 18.05
CA GLN A 21 17.74 12.80 18.57
C GLN A 21 16.90 11.89 17.65
N ILE A 22 16.57 10.70 18.17
CA ILE A 22 15.62 9.71 17.62
C ILE A 22 14.35 10.38 17.08
N PRO A 23 13.79 9.86 15.97
CA PRO A 23 12.40 9.47 16.02
C PRO A 23 12.30 8.06 15.42
N LEU A 24 12.01 6.98 16.16
CA LEU A 24 10.68 6.51 16.56
C LEU A 24 9.47 6.91 15.68
N MET A 25 9.68 7.50 14.50
CA MET A 25 8.63 7.76 13.53
C MET A 25 8.98 6.97 12.28
N CYS A 26 8.14 5.99 11.99
CA CYS A 26 8.27 5.23 10.78
C CYS A 26 7.36 5.87 9.73
N VAL A 27 7.99 6.64 8.85
CA VAL A 27 7.33 7.40 7.78
C VAL A 27 8.02 7.08 6.46
N ASP A 28 7.31 7.31 5.37
CA ASP A 28 7.90 7.24 4.03
C ASP A 28 8.87 8.41 3.84
N GLU A 29 10.06 8.11 3.32
CA GLU A 29 11.08 9.10 3.00
C GLU A 29 10.72 9.84 1.69
N ILE A 30 10.08 9.14 0.76
CA ILE A 30 9.57 9.70 -0.50
C ILE A 30 8.05 9.72 -0.49
N THR A 31 7.45 10.72 -1.15
CA THR A 31 5.99 10.94 -1.12
C THR A 31 5.21 10.12 -2.14
N ASP A 32 5.90 9.51 -3.11
CA ASP A 32 5.31 8.87 -4.29
C ASP A 32 5.44 7.33 -4.25
N CYS A 33 5.56 6.74 -3.06
CA CYS A 33 5.64 5.28 -2.87
C CYS A 33 4.55 4.49 -3.60
N GLU A 34 3.34 5.03 -3.68
CA GLU A 34 2.21 4.43 -4.42
C GLU A 34 2.49 4.30 -5.94
N SER A 35 3.32 5.17 -6.52
CA SER A 35 3.67 5.14 -7.95
C SER A 35 4.56 3.96 -8.34
N TYR A 36 5.34 3.44 -7.39
CA TYR A 36 6.16 2.23 -7.56
C TYR A 36 5.35 0.95 -7.28
N GLY A 37 4.12 1.11 -6.80
CA GLY A 37 3.22 0.03 -6.43
C GLY A 37 3.79 -0.85 -5.32
N THR A 38 3.05 -1.90 -4.99
CA THR A 38 3.48 -2.81 -3.92
C THR A 38 4.75 -3.56 -4.30
N SER A 39 5.14 -3.60 -5.58
CA SER A 39 6.42 -4.21 -6.01
C SER A 39 7.65 -3.60 -5.32
N ALA A 40 7.60 -2.32 -4.94
CA ALA A 40 8.60 -1.65 -4.12
C ALA A 40 8.82 -2.30 -2.75
N CYS A 41 7.82 -3.02 -2.25
CA CYS A 41 7.81 -3.61 -0.91
C CYS A 41 8.29 -5.07 -0.90
N HIS A 42 8.56 -5.66 -2.07
CA HIS A 42 8.88 -7.08 -2.20
C HIS A 42 10.07 -7.34 -3.12
N GLY A 43 10.50 -8.61 -3.16
CA GLY A 43 11.51 -9.09 -4.09
C GLY A 43 12.79 -8.25 -4.06
N VAL A 44 13.31 -7.93 -5.24
CA VAL A 44 14.56 -7.17 -5.41
C VAL A 44 14.46 -5.71 -4.96
N TYR A 45 13.25 -5.15 -4.87
CA TYR A 45 13.04 -3.76 -4.46
C TYR A 45 12.74 -3.60 -2.98
N LYS A 46 12.56 -4.70 -2.24
CA LYS A 46 12.27 -4.69 -0.80
C LYS A 46 13.21 -3.80 0.01
N GLU A 47 14.52 -3.84 -0.28
CA GLU A 47 15.49 -3.00 0.42
C GLU A 47 15.28 -1.52 0.09
N TRP A 48 15.01 -1.20 -1.18
CA TRP A 48 14.68 0.16 -1.59
C TRP A 48 13.38 0.65 -0.95
N GLY A 49 12.33 -0.17 -0.90
CA GLY A 49 11.09 0.14 -0.18
C GLY A 49 11.30 0.27 1.33
N PHE A 50 12.21 -0.50 1.92
CA PHE A 50 12.57 -0.37 3.34
C PHE A 50 13.28 0.95 3.65
N GLN A 51 13.98 1.54 2.69
CA GLN A 51 14.61 2.84 2.91
C GLN A 51 13.66 4.00 2.60
N ASN A 52 12.81 3.86 1.59
CA ASN A 52 12.06 4.98 1.04
C ASN A 52 10.57 4.98 1.38
N CYS A 53 10.00 3.80 1.62
CA CYS A 53 8.55 3.57 1.65
C CYS A 53 8.13 2.72 2.85
N LYS A 54 8.73 2.99 4.02
CA LYS A 54 8.55 2.16 5.23
C LYS A 54 7.12 2.09 5.71
N SER A 55 6.39 3.19 5.65
CA SER A 55 4.99 3.30 6.04
C SER A 55 4.09 2.66 4.98
N PHE A 56 4.28 3.02 3.71
CA PHE A 56 3.55 2.42 2.58
C PHE A 56 3.71 0.90 2.51
N CYS A 57 4.92 0.39 2.72
CA CYS A 57 5.25 -1.03 2.71
C CYS A 57 4.98 -1.75 4.04
N GLY A 58 4.49 -1.03 5.07
CA GLY A 58 4.17 -1.61 6.38
C GLY A 58 5.39 -2.14 7.15
N PHE A 59 6.61 -1.72 6.80
CA PHE A 59 7.85 -2.12 7.50
C PHE A 59 7.97 -1.51 8.90
N CYS A 60 7.09 -0.57 9.23
CA CYS A 60 7.02 0.10 10.51
C CYS A 60 6.63 -0.78 11.71
N GLY A 61 6.08 -1.97 11.47
CA GLY A 61 5.47 -2.77 12.55
C GLY A 61 4.30 -2.04 13.23
N ASN A 62 3.92 -2.46 14.45
CA ASN A 62 2.86 -1.85 15.26
C ASN A 62 3.29 -0.53 15.92
N VAL A 63 3.93 0.37 15.19
CA VAL A 63 4.13 1.74 15.65
C VAL A 63 2.91 2.53 15.19
N GLU A 64 2.05 2.90 16.14
CA GLU A 64 0.87 3.71 15.87
C GLU A 64 1.27 4.95 15.06
N LYS A 65 0.64 5.09 13.88
CA LYS A 65 0.78 6.23 12.98
C LYS A 65 0.57 7.52 13.78
N PRO A 66 1.46 8.53 13.68
CA PRO A 66 1.15 9.85 14.19
C PRO A 66 -0.10 10.39 13.48
N THR A 67 -1.24 10.29 14.14
CA THR A 67 -2.49 10.96 13.77
C THR A 67 -2.33 12.45 14.08
N SER A 68 -1.64 13.16 13.19
CA SER A 68 -1.97 14.57 12.98
C SER A 68 -3.03 14.61 11.88
N PRO A 69 -4.27 15.03 12.17
CA PRO A 69 -5.26 15.25 11.13
C PRO A 69 -4.74 16.39 10.24
N LEU A 70 -4.47 16.09 8.97
CA LEU A 70 -4.49 17.13 7.95
C LEU A 70 -5.93 17.66 7.85
N PRO A 71 -6.13 18.96 7.59
CA PRO A 71 -7.46 19.57 7.59
C PRO A 71 -8.39 18.84 6.62
N ILE A 72 -9.48 18.29 7.15
CA ILE A 72 -10.59 17.77 6.35
C ILE A 72 -11.21 18.96 5.60
N PRO A 73 -11.24 18.96 4.25
CA PRO A 73 -11.97 19.98 3.50
C PRO A 73 -13.46 19.91 3.86
N PRO A 74 -14.18 21.04 3.88
CA PRO A 74 -15.56 21.08 4.34
C PRO A 74 -16.44 20.15 3.49
N LYS A 75 -17.06 19.19 4.17
CA LYS A 75 -18.11 18.31 3.65
C LYS A 75 -19.26 19.17 3.13
N GLY A 76 -19.40 19.36 1.82
CA GLY A 76 -20.53 20.17 1.30
C GLY A 76 -20.67 20.36 -0.20
N THR A 77 -19.61 20.31 -0.99
CA THR A 77 -19.71 20.53 -2.44
C THR A 77 -18.81 19.56 -3.18
N CYS A 78 -19.37 18.79 -4.13
CA CYS A 78 -18.55 17.91 -4.95
C CYS A 78 -17.72 18.75 -5.93
N HIS A 79 -16.41 18.77 -5.74
CA HIS A 79 -15.45 19.43 -6.62
C HIS A 79 -14.15 18.62 -6.68
N ASP A 80 -13.28 18.98 -7.62
CA ASP A 80 -11.90 18.50 -7.62
C ASP A 80 -11.09 19.32 -6.62
N GLU A 81 -10.35 18.67 -5.73
CA GLU A 81 -9.38 19.33 -4.85
C GLU A 81 -8.09 19.67 -5.62
N LEU A 82 -7.78 18.87 -6.66
CA LEU A 82 -6.62 19.08 -7.51
C LEU A 82 -7.02 19.74 -8.83
N ALA A 83 -6.39 20.88 -9.14
CA ALA A 83 -6.58 21.53 -10.44
C ALA A 83 -6.03 20.71 -11.63
N THR A 84 -5.19 19.70 -11.37
CA THR A 84 -4.47 18.90 -12.38
C THR A 84 -5.13 17.55 -12.68
N CYS A 85 -6.37 17.30 -12.25
CA CYS A 85 -7.07 16.03 -12.47
C CYS A 85 -7.05 15.57 -13.95
N SER A 86 -7.16 16.51 -14.89
CA SER A 86 -7.06 16.22 -16.33
C SER A 86 -5.69 15.73 -16.80
N GLY A 87 -4.62 16.09 -16.09
CA GLY A 87 -3.25 15.65 -16.36
C GLY A 87 -3.00 14.18 -16.01
N TYR A 88 -3.75 13.61 -15.07
CA TYR A 88 -3.66 12.20 -14.68
C TYR A 88 -4.41 11.27 -15.63
N GLY A 89 -5.37 11.80 -16.40
CA GLY A 89 -6.18 11.05 -17.33
C GLY A 89 -7.29 10.20 -16.69
N LYS A 90 -8.30 9.83 -17.48
CA LYS A 90 -9.51 9.13 -17.00
C LYS A 90 -9.25 7.73 -16.43
N GLN A 91 -8.11 7.09 -16.73
CA GLN A 91 -7.77 5.79 -16.13
C GLN A 91 -7.53 5.86 -14.62
N MET A 92 -7.16 7.04 -14.10
CA MET A 92 -7.03 7.30 -12.67
C MET A 92 -8.33 7.01 -11.92
N CYS A 93 -9.48 7.30 -12.56
CA CYS A 93 -10.79 7.07 -11.97
C CYS A 93 -11.07 5.58 -11.73
N GLN A 94 -10.45 4.68 -12.50
CA GLN A 94 -10.66 3.23 -12.36
C GLN A 94 -9.60 2.60 -11.46
N HIS A 95 -8.32 2.90 -11.69
CA HIS A 95 -7.22 2.25 -10.96
C HIS A 95 -6.96 2.86 -9.57
N TYR A 96 -7.38 4.10 -9.37
CA TYR A 96 -7.18 4.85 -8.13
C TYR A 96 -8.48 5.48 -7.65
N GLY A 97 -9.59 4.76 -7.79
CA GLY A 97 -10.94 5.26 -7.50
C GLY A 97 -11.10 5.89 -6.11
N SER A 98 -10.46 5.35 -5.08
CA SER A 98 -10.52 5.90 -3.71
C SER A 98 -9.78 7.23 -3.55
N TRP A 99 -8.63 7.40 -4.22
CA TRP A 99 -7.90 8.66 -4.26
C TRP A 99 -8.64 9.67 -5.13
N ALA A 100 -9.16 9.23 -6.28
CA ALA A 100 -9.88 10.06 -7.23
C ALA A 100 -11.22 10.57 -6.66
N ARG A 101 -11.89 9.79 -5.79
CA ARG A 101 -13.07 10.24 -5.02
C ARG A 101 -12.78 11.40 -4.06
N GLN A 102 -11.54 11.54 -3.60
CA GLN A 102 -11.16 12.59 -2.66
C GLN A 102 -10.55 13.80 -3.37
N ASN A 103 -9.84 13.57 -4.48
CA ASN A 103 -9.03 14.60 -5.12
C ASN A 103 -9.60 15.09 -6.45
N CYS A 104 -10.37 14.24 -7.15
CA CYS A 104 -10.79 14.43 -8.53
C CYS A 104 -12.24 13.98 -8.77
N ALA A 105 -13.11 14.15 -7.76
CA ALA A 105 -14.46 13.60 -7.75
C ALA A 105 -15.33 14.13 -8.90
N SER A 106 -15.13 15.39 -9.31
CA SER A 106 -15.82 15.99 -10.44
C SER A 106 -15.23 15.52 -11.77
N TYR A 107 -13.90 15.53 -11.91
CA TYR A 107 -13.23 15.04 -13.12
C TYR A 107 -13.55 13.57 -13.39
N CYS A 108 -13.74 12.75 -12.35
CA CYS A 108 -14.06 11.34 -12.45
C CYS A 108 -15.56 11.02 -12.46
N ASP A 109 -16.43 12.04 -12.54
CA ASP A 109 -17.88 11.91 -12.56
C ASP A 109 -18.51 11.23 -11.31
N PHE A 110 -17.73 11.09 -10.23
CA PHE A 110 -18.19 10.53 -8.96
C PHE A 110 -19.17 11.45 -8.21
N CYS A 111 -19.30 12.70 -8.66
CA CYS A 111 -20.30 13.64 -8.14
C CYS A 111 -21.76 13.26 -8.40
N ASN A 112 -22.03 12.31 -9.31
CA ASN A 112 -23.39 11.82 -9.56
C ASN A 112 -23.68 10.49 -8.86
N ASP A 113 -22.66 9.83 -8.30
CA ASP A 113 -22.79 8.60 -7.53
C ASP A 113 -23.21 8.86 -6.06
N VAL A 114 -23.43 10.13 -5.69
CA VAL A 114 -23.87 10.57 -4.35
C VAL A 114 -25.39 10.63 -4.18
N ALA A 115 -26.15 10.02 -5.09
CA ALA A 115 -27.60 9.85 -4.92
C ALA A 115 -27.93 8.64 -4.02
N SER A 116 -27.52 8.69 -2.74
CA SER A 116 -28.21 8.17 -1.55
C SER A 116 -27.26 7.82 -0.39
N THR A 117 -26.72 8.82 0.30
CA THR A 117 -26.64 8.72 1.76
C THR A 117 -26.64 10.10 2.39
N GLN A 118 -27.86 10.52 2.76
CA GLN A 118 -28.10 11.56 3.74
C GLN A 118 -27.34 11.23 5.03
N PRO A 119 -26.81 12.21 5.77
CA PRO A 119 -26.09 11.95 7.01
C PRO A 119 -27.07 11.53 8.11
N SER A 120 -27.23 10.22 8.32
CA SER A 120 -28.04 9.65 9.40
C SER A 120 -27.45 8.31 9.86
N ALA A 121 -26.81 8.33 11.02
CA ALA A 121 -26.16 7.21 11.73
C ALA A 121 -24.95 6.61 10.99
N ALA A 122 -23.89 6.34 11.74
CA ALA A 122 -22.74 5.57 11.27
C ALA A 122 -23.27 4.33 10.53
N SER A 123 -23.04 4.25 9.21
CA SER A 123 -23.17 2.98 8.51
C SER A 123 -22.09 2.10 9.11
N ASN A 124 -22.42 1.31 10.14
CA ASN A 124 -21.50 0.34 10.72
C ASN A 124 -21.22 -0.74 9.66
N GLY A 125 -20.30 -0.48 8.75
CA GLY A 125 -19.93 -1.41 7.71
C GLY A 125 -19.22 -0.80 6.51
N CYS A 126 -18.54 -1.66 5.76
CA CYS A 126 -17.83 -1.35 4.54
C CYS A 126 -18.74 -1.57 3.33
N ASN A 127 -19.04 -0.50 2.59
CA ASN A 127 -19.79 -0.63 1.35
C ASN A 127 -18.85 -1.08 0.22
N TYR A 128 -19.13 -2.24 -0.35
CA TYR A 128 -18.44 -2.80 -1.50
C TYR A 128 -19.46 -3.24 -2.55
N ASN A 129 -19.37 -2.67 -3.76
CA ASN A 129 -20.28 -2.97 -4.88
C ASN A 129 -21.78 -2.85 -4.52
N GLY A 130 -22.14 -1.86 -3.69
CA GLY A 130 -23.51 -1.64 -3.23
C GLY A 130 -23.97 -2.54 -2.08
N ILE A 131 -23.15 -3.50 -1.65
CA ILE A 131 -23.40 -4.36 -0.48
C ILE A 131 -22.64 -3.78 0.72
N THR A 132 -23.31 -3.69 1.86
CA THR A 132 -22.65 -3.25 3.10
C THR A 132 -22.23 -4.46 3.92
N HIS A 133 -20.93 -4.68 4.03
CA HIS A 133 -20.30 -5.71 4.85
C HIS A 133 -20.04 -5.20 6.26
N ARG A 134 -20.24 -6.02 7.28
CA ARG A 134 -20.02 -5.63 8.69
C ARG A 134 -18.53 -5.71 9.06
N ASP A 135 -18.12 -5.06 10.13
CA ASP A 135 -16.75 -5.15 10.66
C ASP A 135 -16.32 -6.62 10.85
N GLY A 136 -15.13 -6.96 10.35
CA GLY A 136 -14.55 -8.30 10.33
C GLY A 136 -15.21 -9.25 9.32
N GLU A 137 -16.23 -8.83 8.58
CA GLU A 137 -16.84 -9.66 7.54
C GLU A 137 -15.85 -9.85 6.38
N ILE A 138 -15.66 -11.10 5.99
CA ILE A 138 -14.80 -11.50 4.88
C ILE A 138 -15.70 -11.98 3.73
N TRP A 139 -15.45 -11.48 2.53
CA TRP A 139 -16.13 -11.90 1.32
C TRP A 139 -15.16 -12.12 0.17
N GLN A 140 -15.54 -13.01 -0.75
CA GLN A 140 -14.74 -13.34 -1.91
C GLN A 140 -15.32 -12.71 -3.18
N GLU A 141 -14.48 -12.03 -3.96
CA GLU A 141 -14.82 -11.50 -5.27
C GLU A 141 -14.34 -12.47 -6.35
N GLY A 142 -15.25 -13.32 -6.83
CA GLY A 142 -14.95 -14.29 -7.86
C GLY A 142 -13.72 -15.15 -7.51
N CYS A 143 -12.79 -15.31 -8.45
CA CYS A 143 -11.51 -15.97 -8.20
C CYS A 143 -10.34 -14.98 -8.10
N GLN A 144 -10.61 -13.69 -7.91
CA GLN A 144 -9.60 -12.65 -7.97
C GLN A 144 -9.16 -12.20 -6.58
N TYR A 145 -10.11 -11.91 -5.69
CA TYR A 145 -9.81 -11.33 -4.39
C TYR A 145 -10.57 -11.97 -3.24
N ASN A 146 -9.94 -11.94 -2.07
CA ASN A 146 -10.58 -12.13 -0.78
C ASN A 146 -10.50 -10.80 -0.02
N CYS A 147 -11.64 -10.27 0.39
CA CYS A 147 -11.80 -8.96 0.99
C CYS A 147 -12.27 -9.08 2.43
N GLU A 148 -11.87 -8.14 3.28
CA GLU A 148 -12.25 -8.04 4.68
C GLU A 148 -12.68 -6.60 4.98
N CYS A 149 -13.81 -6.43 5.67
CA CYS A 149 -14.18 -5.13 6.21
C CYS A 149 -13.39 -4.90 7.50
N VAL A 150 -12.36 -4.06 7.42
CA VAL A 150 -11.41 -3.87 8.52
C VAL A 150 -11.96 -2.87 9.54
N ASP A 151 -12.62 -1.82 9.07
CA ASP A 151 -13.23 -0.80 9.92
C ASP A 151 -14.45 -0.18 9.22
N GLY A 152 -15.64 -0.68 9.51
CA GLY A 152 -16.88 -0.18 8.95
C GLY A 152 -17.32 1.14 9.56
N SER A 153 -16.70 1.65 10.63
CA SER A 153 -16.97 3.02 11.10
C SER A 153 -16.42 4.07 10.14
N THR A 154 -15.32 3.73 9.45
CA THR A 154 -14.73 4.54 8.36
C THR A 154 -15.11 4.02 6.98
N GLY A 155 -15.72 2.83 6.90
CA GLY A 155 -16.03 2.12 5.65
C GLY A 155 -14.79 1.47 5.02
N PHE A 156 -13.69 1.34 5.75
CA PHE A 156 -12.43 0.81 5.26
C PHE A 156 -12.43 -0.71 5.17
N TYR A 157 -12.29 -1.22 3.96
CA TYR A 157 -12.08 -2.63 3.67
C TYR A 157 -10.77 -2.86 2.92
N ARG A 158 -10.23 -4.08 3.04
CA ARG A 158 -8.98 -4.50 2.40
C ARG A 158 -9.22 -5.76 1.59
N CYS A 159 -8.83 -5.74 0.32
CA CYS A 159 -8.85 -6.90 -0.56
C CYS A 159 -7.42 -7.38 -0.85
N THR A 160 -7.22 -8.69 -0.80
CA THR A 160 -5.97 -9.35 -1.16
C THR A 160 -6.21 -10.33 -2.28
N GLU A 161 -5.23 -10.52 -3.17
CA GLU A 161 -5.33 -11.54 -4.22
C GLU A 161 -5.63 -12.90 -3.59
N LEU A 162 -6.61 -13.59 -4.15
CA LEU A 162 -6.99 -14.93 -3.69
C LEU A 162 -5.88 -15.94 -3.96
N CYS A 163 -5.17 -15.77 -5.07
CA CYS A 163 -4.18 -16.70 -5.56
C CYS A 163 -2.75 -16.21 -5.31
N LEU A 164 -1.88 -17.15 -4.94
CA LEU A 164 -0.46 -16.89 -4.86
C LEU A 164 0.12 -16.64 -6.25
N THR A 165 0.94 -15.60 -6.34
CA THR A 165 1.85 -15.43 -7.47
C THR A 165 3.05 -16.36 -7.28
N TRP A 166 3.26 -17.26 -8.23
CA TRP A 166 4.33 -18.24 -8.17
C TRP A 166 5.61 -17.72 -8.84
N ASN A 167 6.74 -17.84 -8.14
CA ASN A 167 8.06 -17.67 -8.75
C ASN A 167 8.68 -19.06 -8.94
N LEU A 168 8.48 -19.65 -10.12
CA LEU A 168 8.88 -21.03 -10.41
C LEU A 168 10.12 -21.06 -11.31
N PRO A 169 11.02 -22.05 -11.13
CA PRO A 169 12.06 -22.32 -12.11
C PRO A 169 11.47 -22.72 -13.48
N ASP A 170 12.22 -22.49 -14.57
CA ASP A 170 11.78 -22.78 -15.95
C ASP A 170 11.38 -24.25 -16.20
N VAL A 171 11.85 -25.18 -15.37
CA VAL A 171 11.50 -26.60 -15.45
C VAL A 171 10.09 -26.91 -14.92
N CYS A 172 9.45 -25.93 -14.27
CA CYS A 172 8.09 -26.04 -13.76
C CYS A 172 7.12 -25.27 -14.66
N HIS A 173 5.85 -25.66 -14.60
CA HIS A 173 4.75 -24.92 -15.21
C HIS A 173 3.58 -24.83 -14.23
N GLN A 174 2.57 -24.04 -14.61
CA GLN A 174 1.35 -23.91 -13.83
C GLN A 174 0.22 -24.69 -14.51
N GLU A 175 -0.41 -25.57 -13.76
CA GLU A 175 -1.62 -26.28 -14.19
C GLU A 175 -2.84 -25.41 -13.93
N ASP A 176 -3.83 -25.53 -14.82
CA ASP A 176 -5.11 -24.86 -14.63
C ASP A 176 -5.83 -25.39 -13.37
N PRO A 177 -6.68 -24.55 -12.74
CA PRO A 177 -7.38 -24.95 -11.53
C PRO A 177 -8.34 -26.12 -11.80
N ALA A 178 -8.47 -27.02 -10.84
CA ALA A 178 -9.51 -28.06 -10.89
C ALA A 178 -10.92 -27.44 -10.88
N PRO A 179 -11.96 -28.15 -11.37
CA PRO A 179 -13.32 -27.64 -11.31
C PRO A 179 -13.72 -27.23 -9.89
N GLY A 180 -14.19 -25.98 -9.73
CA GLY A 180 -14.57 -25.41 -8.45
C GLY A 180 -13.40 -24.84 -7.61
N LYS A 181 -12.18 -24.83 -8.15
CA LYS A 181 -11.00 -24.17 -7.56
C LYS A 181 -10.65 -22.91 -8.33
N CYS A 182 -10.04 -21.94 -7.64
CA CYS A 182 -9.69 -20.66 -8.23
C CYS A 182 -8.24 -20.60 -8.68
N CYS A 183 -7.34 -21.23 -7.93
CA CYS A 183 -5.91 -20.95 -8.10
C CYS A 183 -5.16 -22.01 -8.88
N LYS A 184 -4.31 -21.54 -9.81
CA LYS A 184 -3.36 -22.37 -10.55
C LYS A 184 -2.32 -22.95 -9.60
N LYS A 185 -1.89 -24.17 -9.89
CA LYS A 185 -0.90 -24.88 -9.08
C LYS A 185 0.39 -25.14 -9.84
N PRO A 186 1.54 -25.06 -9.17
CA PRO A 186 2.81 -25.45 -9.75
C PRO A 186 2.85 -26.96 -9.98
N SER A 187 3.29 -27.36 -11.16
CA SER A 187 3.64 -28.72 -11.53
C SER A 187 5.12 -28.74 -11.87
N CYS A 188 5.89 -29.51 -11.10
CA CYS A 188 7.33 -29.56 -11.18
C CYS A 188 7.83 -31.01 -11.18
N PRO A 189 8.99 -31.30 -11.78
CA PRO A 189 9.65 -32.60 -11.63
C PRO A 189 10.00 -32.90 -10.17
N ALA A 190 10.15 -34.18 -9.85
CA ALA A 190 10.46 -34.66 -8.49
C ALA A 190 11.77 -34.09 -7.88
N SER A 191 12.64 -33.52 -8.72
CA SER A 191 13.88 -32.85 -8.29
C SER A 191 13.66 -31.44 -7.71
N VAL A 192 12.48 -30.84 -7.90
CA VAL A 192 12.16 -29.49 -7.40
C VAL A 192 11.25 -29.60 -6.18
N VAL A 193 11.69 -29.03 -5.06
CA VAL A 193 10.90 -28.92 -3.84
C VAL A 193 10.22 -27.55 -3.81
N ILE A 194 8.90 -27.52 -3.93
CA ILE A 194 8.11 -26.29 -3.82
C ILE A 194 7.95 -25.93 -2.35
N GLN A 195 8.35 -24.72 -1.97
CA GLN A 195 8.14 -24.17 -0.63
C GLN A 195 6.85 -23.36 -0.62
N TYR A 196 5.83 -23.86 0.07
CA TYR A 196 4.56 -23.17 0.23
C TYR A 196 4.63 -22.18 1.40
N PRO A 197 4.03 -20.99 1.29
CA PRO A 197 3.88 -20.09 2.43
C PRO A 197 3.13 -20.75 3.57
N ALA A 198 3.48 -20.39 4.81
CA ALA A 198 2.74 -20.83 5.99
C ALA A 198 1.28 -20.40 5.88
N GLY A 199 0.35 -21.35 6.08
CA GLY A 199 -1.09 -21.10 5.95
C GLY A 199 -1.64 -21.20 4.53
N TYR A 200 -0.84 -21.63 3.54
CA TYR A 200 -1.37 -21.91 2.20
C TYR A 200 -2.48 -22.97 2.25
N THR A 201 -3.66 -22.58 1.78
CA THR A 201 -4.80 -23.47 1.57
C THR A 201 -5.17 -23.47 0.10
N ASP A 202 -5.50 -24.66 -0.41
CA ASP A 202 -5.98 -24.83 -1.77
C ASP A 202 -7.41 -24.31 -1.91
N VAL A 203 -7.55 -23.10 -2.46
CA VAL A 203 -8.81 -22.37 -2.63
C VAL A 203 -9.40 -22.54 -4.02
#